data_AF-A0A853BBW1-F1
#
_entry.id   AF-A0A853BBW1-F1
#
_cell.length_a   1.000
_cell.length_b   1.000
_cell.length_c   1.000
_cell.angle_alpha   90.00
_cell.angle_beta   90.00
_cell.angle_gamma   90.00
#
_symmetry.space_group_name_H-M   'P 1'
#
loop_
_entity.id
_entity.type
_entity.pdbx_description
1 polymer ?
#
loop_
_entity_poly.entity_id
_entity_poly.type
_entity_poly.pdbx_seq_one_letter_code
_entity_poly.pdbx_strand_id
1 'polypeptide(L)' 'MQHQPTPQPRPVPGPPPGAAPQSDPRDGIDRAMAALDDLEQVPLAEHVERFDAVHSELTTALSSIDKV' A
#
# COMPACT_ATOMS: atom_id res chain seq x y z
N MET A 1 -50.23 -35.60 9.39
CA MET A 1 -49.02 -35.34 10.21
C MET A 1 -47.98 -36.36 9.73
N GLN A 2 -47.01 -36.06 8.85
CA GLN A 2 -45.89 -35.14 9.03
C GLN A 2 -45.34 -34.69 7.66
N HIS A 3 -45.19 -33.37 7.44
CA HIS A 3 -44.42 -32.84 6.31
C HIS A 3 -42.93 -32.89 6.66
N GLN A 4 -42.12 -33.57 5.86
CA GLN A 4 -40.66 -33.56 6.01
C GLN A 4 -40.12 -32.21 5.55
N PRO A 5 -39.37 -31.46 6.39
CA PRO A 5 -38.78 -30.19 5.97
C PRO A 5 -37.56 -30.47 5.08
N THR A 6 -37.59 -29.93 3.86
CA THR A 6 -36.45 -29.94 2.92
C THR A 6 -35.22 -29.26 3.54
N PRO A 7 -34.01 -29.84 3.42
CA PRO A 7 -32.80 -29.24 3.96
C PRO A 7 -32.42 -27.98 3.17
N GLN A 8 -32.34 -26.85 3.86
CA GLN A 8 -31.93 -25.57 3.27
C GLN A 8 -30.40 -25.55 3.06
N PRO A 9 -29.89 -25.04 1.92
CA PRO A 9 -28.47 -24.94 1.65
C PRO A 9 -27.81 -23.92 2.59
N ARG A 10 -26.69 -24.29 3.21
CA ARG A 10 -25.94 -23.40 4.11
C ARG A 10 -25.14 -22.37 3.28
N PRO A 11 -25.06 -21.11 3.69
CA PRO A 11 -24.19 -20.13 3.05
C PRO A 11 -22.73 -20.56 3.23
N VAL A 12 -21.99 -20.59 2.12
CA VAL A 12 -20.53 -20.76 2.18
C VAL A 12 -19.88 -19.43 2.61
N PRO A 13 -18.93 -19.44 3.56
CA PRO A 13 -18.12 -18.27 3.85
C PRO A 13 -17.41 -17.79 2.57
N GLY A 14 -17.57 -16.50 2.26
CA GLY A 14 -16.91 -15.88 1.11
C GLY A 14 -15.38 -15.92 1.26
N PRO A 15 -14.63 -15.86 0.14
CA PRO A 15 -13.18 -15.84 0.18
C PRO A 15 -12.69 -14.65 1.03
N PRO A 16 -11.56 -14.80 1.76
CA PRO A 16 -11.00 -13.71 2.55
C PRO A 16 -10.72 -12.51 1.62
N PRO A 17 -10.86 -11.27 2.11
CA PRO A 17 -10.48 -10.09 1.33
C PRO A 17 -9.02 -10.28 0.91
N GLY A 18 -8.81 -10.42 -0.41
CA GLY A 18 -7.49 -10.59 -0.98
C GLY A 18 -6.59 -9.46 -0.50
N ALA A 19 -5.34 -9.79 -0.16
CA ALA A 19 -4.32 -8.81 0.14
C ALA A 19 -4.41 -7.67 -0.88
N ALA A 20 -4.51 -6.43 -0.38
CA ALA A 20 -4.57 -5.26 -1.24
C ALA A 20 -3.44 -5.35 -2.28
N PRO A 21 -3.67 -4.96 -3.54
CA PRO A 21 -2.61 -4.96 -4.53
C PRO A 21 -1.43 -4.16 -3.95
N GLN A 22 -0.29 -4.82 -3.84
CA GLN A 22 0.94 -4.17 -3.42
C GLN A 22 1.26 -3.13 -4.50
N SER A 23 1.09 -1.84 -4.18
CA SER A 23 1.40 -0.75 -5.11
C SER A 23 2.80 -0.93 -5.69
N ASP A 24 2.99 -0.54 -6.96
CA ASP A 24 4.32 -0.62 -7.57
C ASP A 24 5.27 0.22 -6.70
N PRO A 25 6.39 -0.34 -6.21
CA PRO A 25 7.39 0.42 -5.48
C PRO A 25 7.84 1.71 -6.19
N ARG A 26 7.74 1.74 -7.52
CA ARG A 26 8.00 2.94 -8.33
C ARG A 26 7.02 4.08 -8.08
N ASP A 27 5.75 3.78 -7.82
CA ASP A 27 4.73 4.80 -7.56
C ASP A 27 5.06 5.61 -6.29
N GLY A 28 5.61 4.94 -5.27
CA GLY A 28 6.06 5.58 -4.03
C GLY A 28 7.25 6.52 -4.27
N ILE A 29 8.21 6.07 -5.08
CA ILE A 29 9.39 6.85 -5.47
C ILE A 29 8.97 8.08 -6.29
N ASP A 30 8.11 7.92 -7.31
CA ASP A 30 7.66 9.03 -8.15
C ASP A 30 6.93 10.09 -7.34
N ARG A 31 6.10 9.68 -6.37
CA ARG A 31 5.43 10.60 -5.44
C ARG A 31 6.43 11.34 -4.56
N ALA A 32 7.42 10.65 -4.02
CA ALA A 32 8.43 11.26 -3.17
C ALA A 32 9.31 12.25 -3.95
N MET A 33 9.65 11.93 -5.19
CA MET A 33 10.37 12.83 -6.10
C MET A 33 9.55 14.07 -6.45
N ALA A 34 8.26 13.93 -6.75
CA ALA A 34 7.37 15.07 -6.99
C ALA A 34 7.21 15.97 -5.76
N ALA A 35 7.37 15.43 -4.54
CA ALA A 35 7.33 16.22 -3.31
C ALA A 35 8.59 17.09 -3.11
N LEU A 36 9.65 16.86 -3.90
CA LEU A 36 10.83 17.73 -3.96
C LEU A 36 10.65 18.90 -4.93
N ASP A 37 9.65 18.86 -5.80
CA ASP A 37 9.31 20.01 -6.64
C ASP A 37 8.91 21.17 -5.72
N ASP A 38 9.37 22.39 -6.05
CA ASP A 38 9.11 23.61 -5.28
C ASP A 38 9.70 23.63 -3.85
N LEU A 39 10.79 22.91 -3.60
CA LEU A 39 11.53 22.98 -2.32
C LEU A 39 11.89 24.43 -1.93
N GLU A 40 12.15 25.32 -2.87
CA GLU A 40 12.41 26.74 -2.61
C GLU A 40 11.22 27.49 -1.99
N GLN A 41 10.00 26.96 -2.13
CA GLN A 41 8.78 27.56 -1.59
C GLN A 41 8.54 27.19 -0.11
N VAL A 42 9.35 26.27 0.43
CA VAL A 42 9.23 25.78 1.81
C VAL A 42 10.46 26.17 2.63
N PRO A 43 10.33 26.36 3.95
CA PRO A 43 11.46 26.68 4.81
C PRO A 43 12.57 25.65 4.71
N LEU A 44 13.83 26.11 4.75
CA LEU A 44 15.02 25.25 4.67
C LEU A 44 15.03 24.12 5.72
N ALA A 45 14.45 24.37 6.90
CA ALA A 45 14.32 23.37 7.95
C ALA A 45 13.48 22.15 7.50
N GLU A 46 12.50 22.34 6.63
CA GLU A 46 11.64 21.28 6.10
C GLU A 46 12.25 20.54 4.91
N HIS A 47 13.35 21.05 4.33
CA HIS A 47 14.01 20.38 3.19
C HIS A 47 14.53 19.01 3.61
N VAL A 48 15.12 18.94 4.81
CA VAL A 48 15.69 17.70 5.36
C VAL A 48 14.62 16.62 5.48
N GLU A 49 13.44 16.96 5.98
CA GLU A 49 12.32 16.01 6.12
C GLU A 49 11.83 15.49 4.75
N ARG A 50 11.77 16.37 3.74
CA ARG A 50 11.40 15.97 2.36
C ARG A 50 12.44 15.04 1.74
N PHE A 51 13.73 15.31 1.92
CA PHE A 51 14.80 14.42 1.46
C PHE A 51 14.83 13.08 2.22
N ASP A 52 14.55 13.08 3.52
CA ASP A 52 14.48 11.86 4.33
C ASP A 52 13.34 10.94 3.87
N ALA A 53 12.18 11.52 3.52
CA ALA A 53 11.06 10.76 2.96
C ALA A 53 11.46 10.02 1.66
N VAL A 54 12.21 10.66 0.76
CA VAL A 54 12.73 10.02 -0.46
C VAL A 54 13.69 8.88 -0.15
N HIS A 55 14.61 9.07 0.81
CA HIS A 55 15.52 8.00 1.22
C HIS A 55 14.79 6.79 1.83
N SER A 56 13.74 7.04 2.61
CA SER A 56 12.90 6.00 3.21
C SER A 56 12.14 5.20 2.14
N GLU A 57 11.54 5.87 1.16
CA GLU A 57 10.85 5.20 0.04
C GLU A 57 11.81 4.38 -0.81
N LEU A 58 12.99 4.92 -1.13
CA LEU A 58 14.01 4.18 -1.87
C LEU A 58 14.49 2.95 -1.09
N THR A 59 14.73 3.08 0.21
CA THR A 59 15.12 1.97 1.07
C THR A 59 14.04 0.90 1.11
N THR A 60 12.77 1.31 1.21
CA THR A 60 11.62 0.41 1.22
C THR A 60 11.49 -0.34 -0.11
N ALA A 61 11.60 0.38 -1.23
CA ALA A 61 11.55 -0.21 -2.56
C ALA A 61 12.68 -1.22 -2.77
N LEU A 62 13.92 -0.87 -2.44
CA LEU A 62 15.07 -1.76 -2.57
C LEU A 62 14.96 -2.98 -1.65
N SER A 63 14.54 -2.78 -0.39
CA SER A 63 14.32 -3.88 0.57
C SER A 63 13.17 -4.80 0.15
N SER A 64 12.19 -4.30 -0.61
CA SER A 64 11.10 -5.13 -1.14
C SER A 64 11.57 -6.05 -2.26
N ILE A 65 12.57 -5.64 -3.04
CA ILE A 65 13.17 -6.42 -4.12
C ILE A 65 14.14 -7.47 -3.57
N ASP A 66 14.86 -7.15 -2.48
CA ASP A 66 15.89 -8.01 -1.87
C ASP A 66 15.32 -9.20 -1.06
N LYS A 67 14.00 -9.26 -0.87
CA LYS A 67 13.33 -10.43 -0.27
C LYS A 67 13.22 -11.57 -1.30
N VAL A 68 14.30 -12.34 -1.43
CA VAL A 68 14.37 -13.64 -2.15
C VAL A 68 13.86 -14.81 -1.31
#